data_AF-A0A1Z7ZHR2-F1
#
_entry.id   AF-A0A1Z7ZHR2-F1
#
_cell.length_a   1.000
_cell.length_b   1.000
_cell.length_c   1.000
_cell.angle_alpha   90.00
_cell.angle_beta   90.00
_cell.angle_gamma   90.00
#
_symmetry.space_group_name_H-M   'P 1'
#
loop_
_entity.id
_entity.type
_entity.pdbx_description
1 polymer ?
#
loop_
_entity_poly.entity_id
_entity_poly.type
_entity_poly.pdbx_seq_one_letter_code
_entity_poly.pdbx_strand_id
1 'polypeptide(L)'
;MKKSQTLLLKIAAIQTLLMAIYHFFIPFQFQWSNFLTNDAPTINWSLYALNNYFSFNLLIVALFLVYHLLYKKQQLQTIKVLSIIATLFWCFSAVYQIIEPMPLPVSLSWLGYALPGLALINIGIFSVPLKELIKS
;
A
#
# COMPACT_ATOMS: atom_id res chain seq x y z
N MET A 1 16.16 16.15 8.16
CA MET A 1 14.94 15.51 8.74
C MET A 1 15.09 15.30 10.24
N LYS A 2 14.04 15.60 11.01
CA LYS A 2 14.00 15.36 12.47
C LYS A 2 13.86 13.86 12.78
N LYS A 3 14.33 13.41 13.96
CA LYS A 3 14.19 12.00 14.40
C LYS A 3 12.74 11.50 14.37
N SER A 4 11.79 12.35 14.76
CA SER A 4 10.35 12.04 14.71
C SER A 4 9.85 11.79 13.29
N GLN A 5 10.32 12.57 12.31
CA GLN A 5 9.93 12.40 10.89
C GLN A 5 10.48 11.10 10.30
N THR A 6 11.72 10.75 10.66
CA THR A 6 12.30 9.46 10.26
C THR A 6 11.52 8.29 10.88
N LEU A 7 11.07 8.41 12.14
CA LEU A 7 10.25 7.40 12.78
C LEU A 7 8.90 7.24 12.07
N LEU A 8 8.24 8.36 11.73
CA LEU A 8 7.00 8.36 10.96
C LEU A 8 7.16 7.63 9.61
N LEU A 9 8.21 7.96 8.83
CA LEU A 9 8.47 7.27 7.57
C LEU A 9 8.71 5.77 7.76
N LYS A 10 9.41 5.36 8.83
CA LYS A 10 9.64 3.94 9.11
C LYS A 10 8.33 3.21 9.40
N ILE A 11 7.46 3.80 10.21
CA ILE A 11 6.16 3.22 10.53
C ILE A 11 5.33 3.07 9.26
N ALA A 12 5.23 4.12 8.45
CA ALA A 12 4.46 4.08 7.20
C ALA A 12 5.05 3.10 6.17
N ALA A 13 6.38 3.02 6.06
CA ALA A 13 7.05 2.08 5.17
C ALA A 13 6.82 0.62 5.60
N ILE A 14 6.91 0.32 6.90
CA ILE A 14 6.62 -1.02 7.45
C ILE A 14 5.15 -1.37 7.23
N GLN A 15 4.24 -0.43 7.44
CA GLN A 15 2.82 -0.70 7.22
C GLN A 15 2.51 -0.93 5.74
N THR A 16 3.12 -0.16 4.84
CA THR A 16 3.01 -0.38 3.38
C THR A 16 3.58 -1.75 3.00
N LEU A 17 4.69 -2.16 3.62
CA LEU A 17 5.29 -3.48 3.43
C LEU A 17 4.34 -4.61 3.86
N LEU A 18 3.75 -4.50 5.05
CA LEU A 18 2.78 -5.47 5.56
C LEU A 18 1.54 -5.54 4.66
N MET A 19 1.05 -4.40 4.18
CA MET A 19 -0.06 -4.37 3.24
C MET A 19 0.30 -5.03 1.90
N ALA A 20 1.49 -4.80 1.36
CA ALA A 20 1.94 -5.46 0.14
C ALA A 20 1.97 -6.98 0.30
N ILE A 21 2.50 -7.46 1.42
CA ILE A 21 2.52 -8.90 1.76
C ILE A 21 1.08 -9.42 1.87
N TYR A 22 0.20 -8.70 2.56
CA TYR A 22 -1.20 -9.10 2.73
C TYR A 22 -1.95 -9.27 1.40
N HIS A 23 -1.68 -8.44 0.39
CA HIS A 23 -2.35 -8.54 -0.91
C HIS A 23 -2.06 -9.85 -1.66
N PHE A 24 -0.93 -10.53 -1.39
CA PHE A 24 -0.69 -11.87 -1.92
C PHE A 24 -1.68 -12.91 -1.37
N PHE A 25 -2.21 -12.69 -0.16
CA PHE A 25 -3.10 -13.62 0.53
C PHE A 25 -4.59 -13.33 0.27
N ILE A 26 -4.94 -12.14 -0.22
CA ILE A 26 -6.33 -11.74 -0.52
C ILE A 26 -7.05 -12.78 -1.38
N PRO A 27 -6.50 -13.28 -2.51
CA PRO A 27 -7.23 -14.22 -3.35
C PRO A 27 -7.59 -15.54 -2.63
N PHE A 28 -6.74 -15.96 -1.69
CA PHE A 28 -6.95 -17.17 -0.89
C PHE A 28 -7.93 -16.93 0.26
N GLN A 29 -7.76 -15.82 0.99
CA GLN A 29 -8.62 -15.44 2.11
C GLN A 29 -10.08 -15.26 1.65
N PHE A 30 -10.29 -14.64 0.50
CA PHE A 30 -11.62 -14.40 -0.06
C PHE A 30 -12.06 -15.47 -1.06
N GLN A 31 -11.31 -16.58 -1.17
CA GLN A 31 -11.64 -17.73 -2.00
C GLN A 31 -12.09 -17.33 -3.43
N TRP A 32 -11.31 -16.48 -4.10
CA TRP A 32 -11.67 -15.94 -5.42
C TRP A 32 -12.08 -17.04 -6.42
N SER A 33 -11.46 -18.22 -6.33
CA SER A 33 -11.78 -19.39 -7.14
C SER A 33 -13.27 -19.77 -7.13
N ASN A 34 -13.99 -19.51 -6.05
CA ASN A 34 -15.42 -19.84 -5.93
C ASN A 34 -16.32 -18.91 -6.75
N PHE A 35 -15.80 -17.76 -7.18
CA PHE A 35 -16.55 -16.72 -7.90
C PHE A 35 -16.11 -16.59 -9.36
N LEU A 36 -15.11 -17.36 -9.78
CA LEU A 36 -14.56 -17.32 -11.13
C LEU A 36 -15.19 -18.41 -12.01
N THR A 37 -15.51 -18.07 -13.24
CA THR A 37 -16.13 -19.01 -14.19
C THR A 37 -15.08 -19.90 -14.84
N ASN A 38 -15.36 -21.20 -14.96
CA ASN A 38 -14.48 -22.14 -15.66
C ASN A 38 -14.38 -21.87 -17.16
N ASP A 39 -15.35 -21.16 -17.73
CA ASP A 39 -15.42 -20.89 -19.17
C ASP A 39 -14.52 -19.71 -19.62
N ALA A 40 -13.87 -19.02 -18.67
CA ALA A 40 -12.99 -17.89 -18.96
C ALA A 40 -11.60 -18.01 -18.29
N PRO A 41 -10.83 -19.07 -18.59
CA PRO A 41 -9.55 -19.35 -17.91
C PRO A 41 -8.53 -18.21 -18.05
N THR A 42 -8.50 -17.52 -19.20
CA THR A 42 -7.60 -16.37 -19.42
C THR A 42 -7.96 -15.18 -18.55
N ILE A 43 -9.25 -14.91 -18.33
CA ILE A 43 -9.70 -13.82 -17.45
C ILE A 43 -9.33 -14.15 -16.00
N ASN A 44 -9.59 -15.38 -15.57
CA ASN A 44 -9.23 -15.85 -14.23
C ASN A 44 -7.72 -15.68 -13.99
N TRP A 45 -6.89 -16.19 -14.89
CA TRP A 45 -5.44 -16.04 -14.82
C TRP A 45 -5.02 -14.57 -14.74
N SER A 46 -5.60 -13.71 -15.58
CA SER A 46 -5.28 -12.28 -15.63
C SER A 46 -5.60 -11.58 -14.31
N LEU A 47 -6.70 -11.93 -13.66
CA LEU A 47 -7.08 -11.37 -12.35
C LEU A 47 -6.04 -11.71 -11.27
N TYR A 48 -5.62 -12.97 -11.18
CA TYR A 48 -4.56 -13.38 -10.25
C TYR A 48 -3.22 -12.74 -10.60
N ALA A 49 -2.87 -12.65 -11.88
CA ALA A 49 -1.63 -12.03 -12.34
C ALA A 49 -1.59 -10.53 -11.97
N LEU A 50 -2.67 -9.80 -12.22
CA LEU A 50 -2.79 -8.38 -11.84
C LEU A 50 -2.57 -8.18 -10.35
N ASN A 51 -3.23 -8.96 -9.49
CA ASN A 51 -3.04 -8.87 -8.05
C ASN A 51 -1.60 -9.17 -7.64
N ASN A 52 -0.98 -10.23 -8.20
CA ASN A 52 0.40 -10.60 -7.87
C ASN A 52 1.41 -9.55 -8.32
N TYR A 53 1.31 -9.03 -9.55
CA TYR A 53 2.21 -8.00 -10.05
C TYR A 53 2.06 -6.69 -9.28
N PHE A 54 0.84 -6.30 -8.97
CA PHE A 54 0.59 -5.14 -8.11
C PHE A 54 1.21 -5.32 -6.72
N SER A 55 0.95 -6.46 -6.07
CA SER A 55 1.49 -6.78 -4.74
C SER A 55 3.01 -6.80 -4.73
N PHE A 56 3.63 -7.37 -5.77
CA PHE A 56 5.08 -7.44 -5.92
C PHE A 56 5.71 -6.06 -6.14
N ASN A 57 5.12 -5.22 -6.98
CA ASN A 57 5.60 -3.85 -7.20
C ASN A 57 5.53 -3.02 -5.92
N LEU A 58 4.41 -3.11 -5.18
CA LEU A 58 4.25 -2.42 -3.90
C LEU A 58 5.25 -2.94 -2.86
N LEU A 59 5.48 -4.26 -2.84
CA LEU A 59 6.45 -4.92 -1.97
C LEU A 59 7.87 -4.40 -2.23
N ILE A 60 8.28 -4.30 -3.49
CA ILE A 60 9.59 -3.74 -3.88
C ILE A 60 9.73 -2.31 -3.36
N VAL A 61 8.76 -1.43 -3.66
CA VAL A 61 8.81 -0.02 -3.22
C VAL A 61 8.96 0.07 -1.70
N ALA A 62 8.16 -0.69 -0.96
CA ALA A 62 8.18 -0.69 0.50
C ALA A 62 9.49 -1.27 1.08
N LEU A 63 9.98 -2.39 0.54
CA LEU A 63 11.24 -3.02 0.96
C LEU A 63 12.43 -2.07 0.75
N PHE A 64 12.53 -1.45 -0.43
CA PHE A 64 13.61 -0.50 -0.71
C PHE A 64 13.51 0.72 0.19
N LEU A 65 12.31 1.22 0.47
CA LEU A 65 12.13 2.35 1.37
C LEU A 65 12.56 2.00 2.80
N VAL A 66 12.12 0.85 3.33
CA VAL A 66 12.55 0.34 4.65
C VAL A 66 14.08 0.18 4.69
N TYR A 67 14.68 -0.43 3.66
CA TYR A 67 16.12 -0.61 3.56
C TYR A 67 16.88 0.72 3.65
N HIS A 68 16.46 1.75 2.91
CA HIS A 68 17.11 3.05 2.93
C HIS A 68 16.93 3.78 4.27
N LEU A 69 15.77 3.65 4.90
CA LEU A 69 15.49 4.25 6.21
C LEU A 69 16.26 3.59 7.37
N LEU A 70 16.55 2.30 7.26
CA LEU A 70 17.29 1.54 8.27
C LEU A 70 18.81 1.61 8.08
N TYR A 71 19.30 1.38 6.86
CA TYR A 71 20.71 1.11 6.60
C TYR A 71 21.42 2.18 5.75
N LYS A 72 20.70 2.95 4.92
CA LYS A 72 21.29 3.90 3.96
C LYS A 72 20.69 5.30 4.06
N LYS A 73 20.70 5.87 5.28
CA LYS A 73 20.11 7.18 5.61
C LYS A 73 20.65 8.37 4.80
N GLN A 74 21.78 8.22 4.13
CA GLN A 74 22.42 9.28 3.34
C GLN A 74 21.80 9.47 1.95
N GLN A 75 20.99 8.52 1.45
CA GLN A 75 20.32 8.66 0.15
C GLN A 75 18.96 9.35 0.27
N LEU A 76 18.97 10.62 0.67
CA LEU A 76 17.76 11.41 0.87
C LEU A 76 16.90 11.50 -0.39
N GLN A 77 17.51 11.61 -1.57
CA GLN A 77 16.78 11.66 -2.85
C GLN A 77 16.02 10.36 -3.13
N THR A 78 16.63 9.20 -2.87
CA THR A 78 15.96 7.89 -3.00
C THR A 78 14.79 7.77 -2.03
N ILE A 79 15.00 8.17 -0.77
CA ILE A 79 13.93 8.18 0.26
C ILE A 79 12.78 9.09 -0.17
N LYS A 80 13.09 10.28 -0.72
CA LYS A 80 12.10 11.24 -1.24
C LYS A 80 11.28 10.63 -2.36
N VAL A 81 11.91 10.08 -3.40
CA VAL A 81 11.22 9.47 -4.55
C VAL A 81 10.32 8.30 -4.10
N LEU A 82 10.85 7.38 -3.29
CA LEU A 82 10.08 6.24 -2.80
C LEU A 82 8.90 6.67 -1.91
N SER A 83 9.09 7.71 -1.09
CA SER A 83 8.02 8.28 -0.27
C SER A 83 6.94 8.97 -1.12
N ILE A 84 7.31 9.64 -2.23
CA ILE A 84 6.34 10.21 -3.19
C ILE A 84 5.51 9.09 -3.81
N ILE A 85 6.16 8.04 -4.32
CA ILE A 85 5.48 6.89 -4.93
C ILE A 85 4.51 6.26 -3.93
N ALA A 86 4.95 6.01 -2.69
CA ALA A 86 4.10 5.46 -1.64
C ALA A 86 2.92 6.39 -1.29
N THR A 87 3.14 7.71 -1.24
CA THR A 87 2.07 8.68 -0.98
C THR A 87 1.03 8.66 -2.10
N LEU A 88 1.47 8.68 -3.37
CA LEU A 88 0.58 8.61 -4.53
C LEU A 88 -0.22 7.30 -4.55
N PHE A 89 0.42 6.18 -4.20
CA PHE A 89 -0.25 4.91 -4.01
C PHE A 89 -1.38 5.01 -2.97
N TRP A 90 -1.09 5.57 -1.79
CA TRP A 90 -2.09 5.71 -0.74
C TRP A 90 -3.21 6.69 -1.09
N CYS A 91 -2.90 7.77 -1.82
CA CYS A 91 -3.92 8.67 -2.38
C CYS A 91 -4.85 7.95 -3.36
N PHE A 92 -4.28 7.21 -4.32
CA PHE A 92 -5.06 6.42 -5.26
C PHE A 92 -5.93 5.38 -4.53
N SER A 93 -5.35 4.68 -3.55
CA SER A 93 -6.03 3.68 -2.74
C SER A 93 -7.21 4.28 -1.95
N ALA A 94 -7.02 5.44 -1.32
CA ALA A 94 -8.09 6.14 -0.61
C ALA A 94 -9.23 6.53 -1.55
N VAL A 95 -8.92 7.16 -2.69
CA VAL A 95 -9.94 7.56 -3.67
C VAL A 95 -10.69 6.35 -4.20
N TYR A 96 -9.97 5.30 -4.59
CA TYR A 96 -10.57 4.09 -5.12
C TYR A 96 -11.54 3.45 -4.11
N GLN A 97 -11.12 3.28 -2.86
CA GLN A 97 -11.97 2.64 -1.84
C GLN A 97 -13.16 3.50 -1.38
N ILE A 98 -13.10 4.82 -1.60
CA ILE A 98 -14.25 5.71 -1.35
C ILE A 98 -15.28 5.58 -2.47
N ILE A 99 -14.83 5.48 -3.72
CA ILE A 99 -15.72 5.37 -4.90
C ILE A 99 -16.28 3.94 -5.00
N GLU A 100 -15.42 2.94 -4.83
CA GLU A 100 -15.70 1.51 -4.93
C GLU A 100 -15.37 0.82 -3.60
N PRO A 101 -16.19 1.02 -2.56
CA PRO A 101 -15.97 0.39 -1.27
C PRO A 101 -16.05 -1.13 -1.39
N MET A 102 -15.19 -1.82 -0.64
CA MET A 102 -15.13 -3.28 -0.68
C MET A 102 -16.49 -3.88 -0.29
N PRO A 103 -17.07 -4.77 -1.13
CA PRO A 103 -18.32 -5.43 -0.79
C PRO A 103 -18.05 -6.45 0.33
N LEU A 104 -18.51 -6.12 1.52
CA LEU A 104 -18.27 -6.90 2.75
C LEU A 104 -19.60 -7.32 3.38
N PRO A 105 -19.65 -8.48 4.06
CA PRO A 105 -20.83 -8.87 4.82
C PRO A 105 -21.09 -7.86 5.95
N VAL A 106 -22.34 -7.76 6.41
CA VAL A 106 -22.78 -6.78 7.43
C VAL A 106 -21.91 -6.84 8.70
N SER A 107 -21.49 -8.04 9.11
CA SER A 107 -20.60 -8.27 10.25
C SER A 107 -19.21 -7.63 10.12
N LEU A 108 -18.76 -7.37 8.88
CA LEU A 108 -17.48 -6.75 8.54
C LEU A 108 -17.64 -5.36 7.93
N SER A 109 -18.83 -4.77 7.95
CA SER A 109 -19.12 -3.44 7.38
C SER A 109 -18.19 -2.33 7.90
N TRP A 110 -17.71 -2.46 9.15
CA TRP A 110 -16.76 -1.52 9.74
C TRP A 110 -15.42 -1.45 8.97
N LEU A 111 -14.99 -2.53 8.31
CA LEU A 111 -13.79 -2.53 7.48
C LEU A 111 -13.93 -1.63 6.25
N GLY A 112 -15.16 -1.43 5.77
CA GLY A 112 -15.45 -0.48 4.69
C GLY A 112 -15.07 0.97 5.03
N TYR A 113 -15.03 1.32 6.32
CA TYR A 113 -14.53 2.62 6.80
C TYR A 113 -13.06 2.55 7.24
N ALA A 114 -12.65 1.41 7.82
CA ALA A 114 -11.29 1.26 8.33
C ALA A 114 -10.23 1.26 7.22
N LEU A 115 -10.52 0.66 6.05
CA LEU A 115 -9.55 0.57 4.96
C LEU A 115 -9.27 1.95 4.30
N PRO A 116 -10.28 2.78 3.95
CA PRO A 116 -10.03 4.15 3.53
C PRO A 116 -9.38 4.99 4.63
N GLY A 117 -9.79 4.80 5.89
CA GLY A 117 -9.20 5.47 7.05
C GLY A 117 -7.71 5.18 7.18
N LEU A 118 -7.30 3.93 7.00
CA LEU A 118 -5.90 3.52 6.99
C LEU A 118 -5.12 4.22 5.87
N ALA A 119 -5.71 4.31 4.67
CA ALA A 119 -5.08 5.00 3.55
C ALA A 119 -4.88 6.50 3.85
N LEU A 120 -5.90 7.17 4.39
CA LEU A 120 -5.83 8.57 4.80
C LEU A 120 -4.77 8.81 5.88
N ILE A 121 -4.69 7.92 6.88
CA ILE A 121 -3.65 7.98 7.92
C ILE A 121 -2.26 7.87 7.29
N ASN A 122 -2.03 6.97 6.33
CA ASN A 122 -0.74 6.85 5.66
C ASN A 122 -0.38 8.09 4.85
N ILE A 123 -1.33 8.68 4.14
CA ILE A 123 -1.13 9.94 3.43
C ILE A 123 -0.64 11.01 4.42
N GLY A 124 -1.29 11.13 5.58
CA GLY A 124 -0.87 12.05 6.64
C GLY A 124 0.56 11.77 7.15
N ILE A 125 0.86 10.51 7.47
CA ILE A 125 2.16 10.09 8.01
C ILE A 125 3.29 10.33 6.99
N PHE A 126 3.07 10.05 5.69
CA PHE A 126 4.05 10.32 4.64
C PHE A 126 4.20 11.80 4.30
N SER A 127 3.10 12.57 4.34
CA SER A 127 3.10 13.98 3.93
C SER A 127 3.95 14.86 4.84
N VAL A 128 3.99 14.58 6.16
CA VAL A 128 4.74 15.41 7.12
C VAL A 128 6.25 15.37 6.85
N PRO A 129 6.92 14.21 6.76
CA PRO A 129 8.33 14.13 6.36
C PRO A 129 8.58 14.57 4.92
N LEU A 130 7.65 14.29 4.00
CA LEU A 130 7.82 14.63 2.59
C LEU A 130 7.88 16.14 2.34
N LYS A 131 7.10 16.94 3.07
CA LYS A 131 7.18 18.41 3.03
C LYS A 131 8.58 18.94 3.34
N GLU A 132 9.30 18.31 4.26
CA GLU A 132 10.70 18.68 4.55
C GLU A 132 11.66 18.20 3.46
N LEU A 133 11.48 16.98 2.96
CA LEU A 133 12.30 16.42 1.88
C LEU A 133 12.18 17.18 0.56
N ILE A 134 11.04 17.85 0.32
CA ILE A 134 10.84 18.70 -0.86
C ILE A 134 11.58 20.04 -0.73
N LYS A 135 11.69 20.58 0.49
CA LYS A 135 12.38 21.86 0.76
C LYS A 135 13.90 21.72 0.78
N SER A 136 14.42 20.53 1.06
CA SER A 136 15.85 20.18 0.99
C SER A 136 16.28 19.82 -0.42
#